data_AF-A0A1M3B917-F1
#
_entry.id   AF-A0A1M3B917-F1
#
_cell.length_a   1.000
_cell.length_b   1.000
_cell.length_c   1.000
_cell.angle_alpha   90.00
_cell.angle_beta   90.00
_cell.angle_gamma   90.00
#
_symmetry.space_group_name_H-M   'P 1'
#
loop_
_entity.id
_entity.type
_entity.pdbx_description
1 polymer ?
#
loop_
_entity_poly.entity_id
_entity_poly.type
_entity_poly.pdbx_seq_one_letter_code
_entity_poly.pdbx_strand_id
1 'polypeptide(L)'
;MQSKLPSHPQRYTGVGIHPRRFDHVNFLVDEPQGEQEFWSDQLGVRHNYFITGDVGNGEQRLASWLAKTNLSHEIAFMRNRDQTGSLLHHVAYYVDTADQMVRAATILADADVKIEWGPAQHGTSGAIFLYCIEPSGNRIEVWSGGFLLFAPDWEPIRWDPTVSPLGLELWGSDMPDTYLRYGTTLGAPSTAPQPA
;
A
#
# COMPACT_ATOMS: atom_id res chain seq x y z
N MET A 1 -20.64 -20.73 -0.67
CA MET A 1 -21.15 -20.34 0.65
C MET A 1 -21.98 -19.05 0.57
N GLN A 2 -23.17 -19.09 -0.06
CA GLN A 2 -23.97 -17.87 -0.28
C GLN A 2 -24.73 -17.44 0.98
N SER A 3 -24.73 -16.14 1.29
CA SER A 3 -25.51 -15.58 2.39
C SER A 3 -27.00 -15.57 2.07
N LYS A 4 -27.84 -15.62 3.11
CA LYS A 4 -29.28 -15.32 2.96
C LYS A 4 -29.55 -13.80 2.94
N LEU A 5 -28.58 -12.99 3.36
CA LEU A 5 -28.68 -11.54 3.34
C LEU A 5 -28.35 -11.04 1.92
N PRO A 6 -29.25 -10.28 1.27
CA PRO A 6 -29.12 -9.93 -0.14
C PRO A 6 -27.91 -9.03 -0.46
N SER A 7 -27.44 -8.26 0.51
CA SER A 7 -26.26 -7.39 0.38
C SER A 7 -24.95 -8.07 0.73
N HIS A 8 -24.97 -9.32 1.21
CA HIS A 8 -23.75 -10.03 1.62
C HIS A 8 -23.34 -11.03 0.54
N PRO A 9 -22.20 -10.83 -0.14
CA PRO A 9 -21.77 -11.74 -1.20
C PRO A 9 -21.48 -13.16 -0.67
N GLN A 10 -21.14 -13.30 0.62
CA GLN A 10 -20.85 -14.58 1.27
C GLN A 10 -21.29 -14.62 2.74
N ARG A 11 -21.45 -15.83 3.28
CA ARG A 11 -21.61 -16.03 4.74
C ARG A 11 -20.32 -15.69 5.47
N TYR A 12 -20.44 -15.27 6.73
CA TYR A 12 -19.28 -15.13 7.61
C TYR A 12 -18.61 -16.51 7.81
N THR A 13 -17.30 -16.59 7.55
CA THR A 13 -16.55 -17.85 7.66
C THR A 13 -15.70 -17.89 8.93
N GLY A 14 -15.16 -16.75 9.37
CA GLY A 14 -14.31 -16.65 10.57
C GLY A 14 -12.98 -17.41 10.49
N VAL A 15 -12.61 -17.95 9.32
CA VAL A 15 -11.40 -18.76 9.09
C VAL A 15 -10.28 -17.94 8.46
N GLY A 16 -9.03 -18.30 8.77
CA GLY A 16 -7.84 -17.62 8.26
C GLY A 16 -7.70 -16.18 8.74
N ILE A 17 -7.00 -15.35 7.95
CA ILE A 17 -6.84 -13.90 8.19
C ILE A 17 -8.18 -13.16 8.05
N HIS A 18 -9.10 -13.68 7.23
CA HIS A 18 -10.45 -13.15 7.05
C HIS A 18 -10.48 -11.63 6.69
N PRO A 19 -9.82 -11.20 5.60
CA PRO A 19 -9.92 -9.83 5.15
C PRO A 19 -11.35 -9.50 4.70
N ARG A 20 -11.78 -8.27 4.95
CA ARG A 20 -13.12 -7.80 4.63
C ARG A 20 -13.26 -7.33 3.19
N ARG A 21 -12.22 -6.72 2.65
CA ARG A 21 -12.18 -6.17 1.29
C ARG A 21 -10.73 -5.96 0.84
N PHE A 22 -10.56 -5.84 -0.47
CA PHE A 22 -9.41 -5.14 -1.04
C PHE A 22 -9.37 -3.69 -0.52
N ASP A 23 -8.18 -3.15 -0.27
CA ASP A 23 -7.99 -1.78 0.18
C ASP A 23 -7.32 -0.91 -0.87
N HIS A 24 -6.08 -1.23 -1.23
CA HIS A 24 -5.30 -0.42 -2.15
C HIS A 24 -4.20 -1.23 -2.85
N VAL A 25 -3.56 -0.58 -3.82
CA VAL A 25 -2.37 -1.08 -4.51
C VAL A 25 -1.27 -0.03 -4.46
N ASN A 26 -0.02 -0.46 -4.40
CA ASN A 26 1.13 0.42 -4.40
C ASN A 26 2.14 -0.03 -5.44
N PHE A 27 2.78 0.93 -6.10
CA PHE A 27 3.79 0.71 -7.11
C PHE A 27 5.11 1.37 -6.73
N LEU A 28 6.21 0.65 -6.95
CA LEU A 28 7.52 1.28 -7.07
C LEU A 28 7.63 1.87 -8.48
N VAL A 29 8.07 3.12 -8.59
CA VAL A 29 8.25 3.84 -9.85
C VAL A 29 9.49 4.74 -9.77
N ASP A 30 10.11 5.05 -10.91
CA ASP A 30 11.35 5.85 -10.90
C ASP A 30 11.11 7.31 -10.50
N GLU A 31 9.97 7.88 -10.91
CA GLU A 31 9.60 9.28 -10.71
C GLU A 31 8.15 9.39 -10.19
N PRO A 32 7.93 9.38 -8.86
CA PRO A 32 6.59 9.38 -8.27
C PRO A 32 5.77 10.65 -8.51
N GLN A 33 6.40 11.78 -8.84
CA GLN A 33 5.67 13.03 -9.08
C GLN A 33 4.88 12.96 -10.37
N GLY A 34 5.50 12.55 -11.48
CA GLY A 34 4.86 12.43 -12.79
C GLY A 34 3.74 11.41 -12.81
N GLU A 35 3.89 10.29 -12.09
CA GLU A 35 2.80 9.33 -11.90
C GLU A 35 1.64 9.96 -11.13
N GLN A 36 1.93 10.63 -10.00
CA GLN A 36 0.88 11.31 -9.23
C GLN A 36 0.15 12.37 -10.06
N GLU A 37 0.88 13.21 -10.81
CA GLU A 37 0.34 14.26 -11.67
C GLU A 37 -0.54 13.66 -12.78
N PHE A 38 -0.11 12.57 -13.43
CA PHE A 38 -0.94 11.88 -14.42
C PHE A 38 -2.28 11.41 -13.81
N TRP A 39 -2.23 10.74 -12.66
CA TRP A 39 -3.44 10.22 -12.02
C TRP A 39 -4.38 11.34 -11.53
N SER A 40 -3.83 12.45 -11.06
CA SER A 40 -4.63 13.60 -10.65
C SER A 40 -5.19 14.38 -11.84
N ASP A 41 -4.37 14.72 -12.83
CA ASP A 41 -4.76 15.63 -13.90
C ASP A 41 -5.58 14.93 -14.99
N GLN A 42 -5.28 13.66 -15.28
CA GLN A 42 -5.93 12.93 -16.38
C GLN A 42 -7.12 12.10 -15.89
N LEU A 43 -7.06 11.56 -14.67
CA LEU A 43 -8.08 10.66 -14.13
C LEU A 43 -8.90 11.29 -12.98
N GLY A 44 -8.51 12.49 -12.53
CA GLY A 44 -9.17 13.20 -11.45
C GLY A 44 -9.08 12.47 -10.12
N VAL A 45 -8.03 11.68 -9.88
CA VAL A 45 -7.82 11.00 -8.60
C VAL A 45 -7.18 11.99 -7.62
N ARG A 46 -7.81 12.16 -6.46
CA ARG A 46 -7.38 13.16 -5.48
C ARG A 46 -6.08 12.72 -4.85
N HIS A 47 -5.12 13.63 -4.83
CA HIS A 47 -3.86 13.44 -4.12
C HIS A 47 -4.03 13.86 -2.66
N ASN A 48 -3.77 12.94 -1.72
CA ASN A 48 -4.12 13.15 -0.31
C ASN A 48 -2.92 13.58 0.54
N TYR A 49 -1.77 12.95 0.33
CA TYR A 49 -0.52 13.28 1.03
C TYR A 49 0.69 12.68 0.32
N PHE A 50 1.87 13.22 0.63
CA PHE A 50 3.13 12.83 -0.01
C PHE A 50 4.35 13.04 0.87
N ILE A 51 5.43 12.32 0.56
CA ILE A 51 6.75 12.49 1.17
C ILE A 51 7.70 13.14 0.17
N THR A 52 8.52 14.08 0.65
CA THR A 52 9.66 14.64 -0.09
C THR A 52 11.00 14.30 0.56
N GLY A 53 12.06 14.37 -0.24
CA GLY A 53 13.44 14.27 0.24
C GLY A 53 14.46 14.55 -0.84
N ASP A 54 15.71 14.72 -0.43
CA ASP A 54 16.83 14.97 -1.35
C ASP A 54 17.48 13.65 -1.77
N VAL A 55 17.57 13.42 -3.09
CA VAL A 55 18.19 12.24 -3.69
C VAL A 55 19.50 12.58 -4.43
N GLY A 56 20.14 13.70 -4.08
CA GLY A 56 21.44 14.14 -4.58
C GLY A 56 21.39 15.20 -5.66
N ASN A 57 20.20 15.68 -6.02
CA ASN A 57 19.98 16.71 -7.04
C ASN A 57 18.84 17.66 -6.63
N GLY A 58 18.64 17.83 -5.32
CA GLY A 58 17.59 18.66 -4.76
C GLY A 58 16.38 17.85 -4.32
N GLU A 59 15.41 18.58 -3.76
CA GLU A 59 14.22 17.96 -3.21
C GLU A 59 13.33 17.37 -4.32
N GLN A 60 12.96 16.11 -4.13
CA GLN A 60 12.07 15.37 -5.01
C GLN A 60 10.94 14.71 -4.23
N ARG A 61 9.91 14.28 -4.97
CA ARG A 61 8.86 13.41 -4.47
C ARG A 61 9.40 11.99 -4.27
N LEU A 62 9.25 11.46 -3.05
CA LEU A 62 9.64 10.08 -2.72
C LEU A 62 8.45 9.14 -2.67
N ALA A 63 7.28 9.64 -2.28
CA ALA A 63 6.05 8.86 -2.28
C ALA A 63 4.82 9.76 -2.40
N SER A 64 3.76 9.24 -2.99
CA SER A 64 2.47 9.92 -3.15
C SER A 64 1.33 8.93 -2.91
N TRP A 65 0.30 9.37 -2.20
CA TRP A 65 -0.89 8.57 -1.88
C TRP A 65 -2.14 9.26 -2.39
N LEU A 66 -2.96 8.53 -3.15
CA LEU A 66 -4.12 9.06 -3.85
C LEU A 66 -5.38 8.21 -3.62
N ALA A 67 -6.55 8.84 -3.62
CA ALA A 67 -7.84 8.16 -3.55
C ALA A 67 -8.88 8.83 -4.45
N LYS A 68 -9.85 8.04 -4.95
CA LYS A 68 -11.10 8.54 -5.51
C LYS A 68 -12.23 8.55 -4.47
N THR A 69 -12.17 7.68 -3.47
CA THR A 69 -13.13 7.62 -2.37
C THR A 69 -12.66 8.41 -1.14
N ASN A 70 -13.32 8.21 0.01
CA ASN A 70 -12.96 8.87 1.28
C ASN A 70 -11.84 8.14 2.03
N LEU A 71 -11.28 7.07 1.45
CA LEU A 71 -10.16 6.35 2.05
C LEU A 71 -8.89 7.21 2.05
N SER A 72 -7.98 6.89 2.98
CA SER A 72 -6.66 7.49 3.07
C SER A 72 -5.90 7.39 1.75
N HIS A 73 -5.96 6.24 1.09
CA HIS A 73 -5.56 6.05 -0.31
C HIS A 73 -6.18 4.76 -0.88
N GLU A 74 -6.19 4.67 -2.20
CA GLU A 74 -6.57 3.49 -2.98
C GLU A 74 -5.44 3.11 -3.97
N ILE A 75 -4.58 4.07 -4.29
CA ILE A 75 -3.36 3.87 -5.05
C ILE A 75 -2.22 4.68 -4.45
N ALA A 76 -1.02 4.11 -4.44
CA ALA A 76 0.19 4.78 -4.00
C ALA A 76 1.34 4.56 -4.98
N PHE A 77 2.24 5.54 -5.02
CA PHE A 77 3.49 5.51 -5.78
C PHE A 77 4.64 5.78 -4.84
N MET A 78 5.65 4.93 -4.85
CA MET A 78 6.87 5.08 -4.06
C MET A 78 8.07 5.05 -4.99
N ARG A 79 9.11 5.82 -4.66
CA ARG A 79 10.33 5.85 -5.46
C ARG A 79 11.00 4.49 -5.41
N ASN A 80 11.21 3.91 -6.59
CA ASN A 80 12.09 2.77 -6.77
C ASN A 80 13.53 3.19 -6.50
N ARG A 81 14.10 2.77 -5.37
CA ARG A 81 15.46 3.18 -4.99
C ARG A 81 16.52 2.69 -5.97
N ASP A 82 16.26 1.57 -6.64
CA ASP A 82 17.19 0.99 -7.61
C ASP A 82 17.03 1.58 -9.02
N GLN A 83 16.01 2.40 -9.25
CA GLN A 83 15.73 3.09 -10.53
C GLN A 83 15.67 2.12 -11.72
N THR A 84 14.94 1.02 -11.54
CA THR A 84 14.81 -0.09 -12.50
C THR A 84 13.45 -0.11 -13.19
N GLY A 85 12.73 1.00 -13.19
CA GLY A 85 11.39 1.12 -13.74
C GLY A 85 10.31 0.79 -12.72
N SER A 86 9.15 0.33 -13.23
CA SER A 86 7.95 0.15 -12.43
C SER A 86 7.78 -1.30 -11.96
N LEU A 87 7.52 -1.47 -10.66
CA LEU A 87 7.26 -2.77 -10.03
C LEU A 87 5.99 -2.70 -9.17
N LEU A 88 5.31 -3.83 -8.99
CA LEU A 88 4.28 -3.96 -7.98
C LEU A 88 4.95 -3.94 -6.60
N HIS A 89 4.66 -2.91 -5.81
CA HIS A 89 5.17 -2.81 -4.44
C HIS A 89 4.40 -3.73 -3.51
N HIS A 90 3.06 -3.62 -3.47
CA HIS A 90 2.18 -4.54 -2.74
C HIS A 90 0.72 -4.42 -3.18
N VAL A 91 -0.07 -5.40 -2.76
CA VAL A 91 -1.54 -5.36 -2.73
C VAL A 91 -2.01 -5.45 -1.29
N ALA A 92 -2.94 -4.58 -0.89
CA ALA A 92 -3.42 -4.50 0.48
C ALA A 92 -4.84 -5.01 0.66
N TYR A 93 -5.07 -5.68 1.78
CA TYR A 93 -6.37 -6.15 2.22
C TYR A 93 -6.71 -5.63 3.61
N TYR A 94 -7.95 -5.13 3.77
CA TYR A 94 -8.43 -4.53 5.00
C TYR A 94 -8.96 -5.58 5.98
N VAL A 95 -8.54 -5.53 7.25
CA VAL A 95 -9.15 -6.22 8.40
C VAL A 95 -9.78 -5.20 9.36
N ASP A 96 -10.80 -5.62 10.11
CA ASP A 96 -11.63 -4.68 10.88
C ASP A 96 -10.92 -4.11 12.12
N THR A 97 -9.94 -4.82 12.67
CA THR A 97 -9.29 -4.44 13.94
C THR A 97 -7.80 -4.79 13.99
N ALA A 98 -7.07 -4.12 14.89
CA ALA A 98 -5.68 -4.46 15.21
C ALA A 98 -5.53 -5.89 15.75
N ASP A 99 -6.51 -6.39 16.49
CA ASP A 99 -6.52 -7.78 16.99
C ASP A 99 -6.55 -8.81 15.85
N GLN A 100 -7.32 -8.55 14.79
CA GLN A 100 -7.31 -9.38 13.59
C GLN A 100 -5.95 -9.36 12.88
N MET A 101 -5.21 -8.25 12.97
CA MET A 101 -3.85 -8.17 12.44
C MET A 101 -2.85 -8.99 13.27
N VAL A 102 -2.96 -8.98 14.59
CA VAL A 102 -2.15 -9.84 15.46
C VAL A 102 -2.43 -11.31 15.14
N ARG A 103 -3.70 -11.69 14.99
CA ARG A 103 -4.09 -13.03 14.52
C ARG A 103 -3.48 -13.34 13.14
N ALA A 104 -3.47 -12.36 12.23
CA ALA A 104 -2.88 -12.54 10.90
C ALA A 104 -1.39 -12.85 10.99
N ALA A 105 -0.63 -12.13 11.84
CA ALA A 105 0.78 -12.41 12.08
C ALA A 105 1.00 -13.84 12.61
N THR A 106 0.19 -14.32 13.54
CA THR A 106 0.27 -15.71 14.03
C THR A 106 0.02 -16.73 12.91
N ILE A 107 -1.01 -16.52 12.09
CA ILE A 107 -1.35 -17.43 10.98
C ILE A 107 -0.22 -17.46 9.94
N LEU A 108 0.33 -16.31 9.59
CA LEU A 108 1.43 -16.20 8.63
C LEU A 108 2.68 -16.93 9.14
N ALA A 109 3.03 -16.72 10.42
CA ALA A 109 4.17 -17.39 11.03
C ALA A 109 3.99 -18.92 11.12
N ASP A 110 2.80 -19.39 11.52
CA ASP A 110 2.47 -20.82 11.59
C ASP A 110 2.49 -21.50 10.21
N ALA A 111 2.14 -20.76 9.17
CA ALA A 111 2.17 -21.21 7.78
C ALA A 111 3.55 -21.06 7.10
N ASP A 112 4.60 -20.66 7.84
CA ASP A 112 5.95 -20.40 7.34
C ASP A 112 5.99 -19.36 6.20
N VAL A 113 5.05 -18.39 6.24
CA VAL A 113 5.01 -17.25 5.33
C VAL A 113 5.87 -16.12 5.90
N LYS A 114 6.83 -15.63 5.11
CA LYS A 114 7.75 -14.59 5.54
C LYS A 114 7.00 -13.29 5.87
N ILE A 115 6.97 -12.91 7.13
CA ILE A 115 6.64 -11.54 7.55
C ILE A 115 7.86 -10.68 7.27
N GLU A 116 7.67 -9.63 6.47
CA GLU A 116 8.74 -8.72 6.09
C GLU A 116 8.84 -7.55 7.05
N TRP A 117 7.71 -6.96 7.44
CA TRP A 117 7.67 -5.77 8.28
C TRP A 117 6.33 -5.61 9.00
N GLY A 118 6.38 -5.13 10.25
CA GLY A 118 5.20 -4.98 11.11
C GLY A 118 4.87 -6.21 11.98
N PRO A 119 3.77 -6.17 12.75
CA PRO A 119 2.79 -5.10 12.79
C PRO A 119 3.36 -3.77 13.28
N ALA A 120 3.04 -2.68 12.60
CA ALA A 120 3.49 -1.32 12.91
C ALA A 120 2.43 -0.30 12.45
N GLN A 121 2.63 0.99 12.71
CA GLN A 121 1.68 2.03 12.33
C GLN A 121 2.31 3.07 11.41
N HIS A 122 1.63 3.41 10.32
CA HIS A 122 2.00 4.54 9.48
C HIS A 122 1.52 5.85 10.11
N GLY A 123 2.40 6.84 10.27
CA GLY A 123 1.98 8.20 10.67
C GLY A 123 1.21 8.94 9.56
N THR A 124 1.55 8.68 8.30
CA THR A 124 0.94 9.31 7.12
C THR A 124 -0.56 9.05 6.98
N SER A 125 -1.02 7.85 7.32
CA SER A 125 -2.43 7.44 7.24
C SER A 125 -3.08 7.22 8.61
N GLY A 126 -2.28 7.03 9.66
CA GLY A 126 -2.73 6.55 10.97
C GLY A 126 -3.13 5.06 10.98
N ALA A 127 -2.93 4.34 9.88
CA ALA A 127 -3.28 2.93 9.78
C ALA A 127 -2.19 2.01 10.33
N ILE A 128 -2.62 0.85 10.81
CA ILE A 128 -1.74 -0.23 11.22
C ILE A 128 -1.54 -1.15 10.01
N PHE A 129 -0.31 -1.59 9.79
CA PHE A 129 0.08 -2.42 8.67
C PHE A 129 0.84 -3.67 9.14
N LEU A 130 0.80 -4.70 8.31
CA LEU A 130 1.65 -5.89 8.38
C LEU A 130 1.94 -6.36 6.96
N TYR A 131 3.23 -6.37 6.58
CA TYR A 131 3.68 -6.82 5.27
C TYR A 131 4.21 -8.25 5.35
N CYS A 132 3.76 -9.09 4.42
CA CYS A 132 4.30 -10.43 4.21
C CYS A 132 4.62 -10.68 2.73
N ILE A 133 5.51 -11.64 2.47
CA ILE A 133 5.83 -12.12 1.12
C ILE A 133 5.10 -13.45 0.93
N GLU A 134 4.08 -13.46 0.08
CA GLU A 134 3.33 -14.68 -0.22
C GLU A 134 4.18 -15.66 -1.07
N PRO A 135 3.83 -16.96 -1.15
CA PRO A 135 4.67 -17.98 -1.77
C PRO A 135 5.14 -17.73 -3.21
N SER A 136 4.41 -16.93 -3.99
CA SER A 136 4.76 -16.53 -5.37
C SER A 136 5.67 -15.30 -5.43
N GLY A 137 6.05 -14.73 -4.28
CA GLY A 137 6.96 -13.60 -4.12
C GLY A 137 6.29 -12.24 -4.02
N ASN A 138 4.97 -12.12 -4.19
CA ASN A 138 4.32 -10.81 -4.08
C ASN A 138 4.30 -10.35 -2.62
N ARG A 139 4.50 -9.05 -2.41
CA ARG A 139 4.24 -8.46 -1.10
C ARG A 139 2.75 -8.22 -0.93
N ILE A 140 2.20 -8.71 0.17
CA ILE A 140 0.83 -8.47 0.59
C ILE A 140 0.85 -7.65 1.88
N GLU A 141 -0.05 -6.69 1.95
CA GLU A 141 -0.29 -5.93 3.18
C GLU A 141 -1.61 -6.36 3.81
N VAL A 142 -1.57 -6.63 5.11
CA VAL A 142 -2.76 -6.64 5.97
C VAL A 142 -2.85 -5.25 6.59
N TRP A 143 -3.97 -4.57 6.36
CA TRP A 143 -4.17 -3.17 6.70
C TRP A 143 -5.39 -2.99 7.60
N SER A 144 -5.33 -2.08 8.58
CA SER A 144 -6.45 -1.75 9.46
C SER A 144 -6.45 -0.29 9.89
N GLY A 145 -7.64 0.29 10.04
CA GLY A 145 -7.82 1.67 10.45
C GLY A 145 -7.59 2.66 9.31
N GLY A 146 -6.79 3.69 9.58
CA GLY A 146 -6.58 4.84 8.68
C GLY A 146 -7.64 5.93 8.87
N PHE A 147 -7.28 7.18 8.63
CA PHE A 147 -8.27 8.27 8.63
C PHE A 147 -9.09 8.30 7.34
N LEU A 148 -10.29 8.87 7.46
CA LEU A 148 -11.20 9.12 6.35
C LEU A 148 -11.18 10.60 5.99
N LEU A 149 -11.16 10.89 4.70
CA LEU A 149 -11.20 12.25 4.17
C LEU A 149 -12.62 12.56 3.72
N PHE A 150 -13.28 13.45 4.47
CA PHE A 150 -14.62 13.96 4.14
C PHE A 150 -14.60 15.43 3.70
N ALA A 151 -13.49 16.13 3.92
CA ALA A 151 -13.35 17.53 3.53
C ALA A 151 -13.31 17.66 2.00
N PRO A 152 -14.23 18.44 1.39
CA PRO A 152 -14.28 18.59 -0.06
C PRO A 152 -13.14 19.47 -0.61
N ASP A 153 -12.55 20.30 0.25
CA ASP A 153 -11.45 21.24 -0.01
C ASP A 153 -10.11 20.72 0.53
N TRP A 154 -9.96 19.39 0.61
CA TRP A 154 -8.73 18.78 1.09
C TRP A 154 -7.53 19.11 0.19
N GLU A 155 -6.51 19.71 0.78
CA GLU A 155 -5.23 19.95 0.14
C GLU A 155 -4.20 18.87 0.51
N PRO A 156 -3.34 18.42 -0.42
CA PRO A 156 -2.38 17.36 -0.15
C PRO A 156 -1.41 17.72 0.99
N ILE A 157 -1.28 16.84 1.98
CA ILE A 157 -0.35 17.05 3.10
C ILE A 157 1.07 16.64 2.69
N ARG A 158 2.02 17.56 2.85
CA ARG A 158 3.44 17.30 2.62
C ARG A 158 4.13 16.82 3.90
N TRP A 159 4.87 15.72 3.79
CA TRP A 159 5.76 15.18 4.79
C TRP A 159 7.21 15.39 4.36
N ASP A 160 7.85 16.42 4.88
CA ASP A 160 9.25 16.72 4.58
C ASP A 160 10.21 15.82 5.40
N PRO A 161 11.52 15.79 5.07
CA PRO A 161 12.50 14.92 5.72
C PRO A 161 12.60 15.04 7.25
N THR A 162 12.15 16.15 7.85
CA THR A 162 12.19 16.33 9.30
C THR A 162 11.13 15.50 10.03
N VAL A 163 10.05 15.11 9.35
CA VAL A 163 8.91 14.38 9.93
C VAL A 163 8.57 13.09 9.17
N SER A 164 9.02 12.95 7.92
CA SER A 164 8.72 11.78 7.08
C SER A 164 9.14 10.42 7.63
N PRO A 165 10.17 10.27 8.48
CA PRO A 165 10.43 9.00 9.17
C PRO A 165 9.22 8.52 9.99
N LEU A 166 8.58 9.44 10.74
CA LEU A 166 7.35 9.15 11.50
C LEU A 166 6.16 8.85 10.59
N GLY A 167 6.22 9.32 9.34
CA GLY A 167 5.19 9.12 8.33
C GLY A 167 5.14 7.68 7.81
N LEU A 168 6.32 7.08 7.56
CA LEU A 168 6.43 5.69 7.13
C LEU A 168 6.27 4.73 8.31
N GLU A 169 6.79 5.07 9.49
CA GLU A 169 6.70 4.21 10.67
C GLU A 169 6.69 5.04 11.95
N LEU A 170 5.63 4.88 12.75
CA LEU A 170 5.33 5.71 13.92
C LEU A 170 5.83 5.10 15.24
N TRP A 171 5.94 3.77 15.35
CA TRP A 171 6.20 3.07 16.62
C TRP A 171 7.69 2.78 16.89
N GLY A 172 8.58 3.17 15.99
CA GLY A 172 10.03 3.09 16.11
C GLY A 172 10.67 1.81 15.54
N SER A 173 10.00 1.06 14.65
CA SER A 173 10.61 -0.10 13.99
C SER A 173 11.40 0.30 12.75
N ASP A 174 12.53 -0.37 12.50
CA ASP A 174 13.36 -0.09 11.35
C ASP A 174 12.72 -0.62 10.06
N MET A 175 12.67 0.24 9.03
CA MET A 175 12.25 -0.16 7.70
C MET A 175 13.29 -1.12 7.09
N PRO A 176 12.89 -2.31 6.61
CA PRO A 176 13.82 -3.24 5.97
C PRO A 176 14.31 -2.68 4.64
N ASP A 177 15.58 -2.95 4.28
CA ASP A 177 16.18 -2.46 3.02
C ASP A 177 15.41 -2.93 1.77
N THR A 178 14.70 -4.06 1.87
CA THR A 178 13.86 -4.59 0.80
C THR A 178 12.62 -3.73 0.51
N TYR A 179 12.15 -2.91 1.45
CA TYR A 179 10.88 -2.19 1.30
C TYR A 179 10.87 -1.26 0.07
N LEU A 180 11.91 -0.46 -0.11
CA LEU A 180 12.01 0.50 -1.23
C LEU A 180 12.75 -0.02 -2.48
N ARG A 181 13.15 -1.30 -2.47
CA ARG A 181 13.95 -1.91 -3.55
C ARG A 181 13.27 -3.12 -4.18
N TYR A 182 12.60 -3.92 -3.36
CA TYR A 182 11.94 -5.14 -3.80
C TYR A 182 10.51 -4.85 -4.24
N GLY A 183 10.16 -5.33 -5.43
CA GLY A 183 8.80 -5.43 -5.94
C GLY A 183 8.74 -6.52 -7.01
N THR A 184 7.54 -6.94 -7.40
CA THR A 184 7.35 -7.95 -8.45
C THR A 184 7.08 -7.31 -9.80
N THR A 185 7.48 -7.98 -10.88
CA THR A 185 7.39 -7.42 -12.23
C THR A 185 5.93 -7.30 -12.69
N LEU A 186 5.60 -6.14 -13.29
CA LEU A 186 4.27 -5.87 -13.83
C LEU A 186 4.14 -6.48 -15.22
N GLY A 187 3.57 -7.68 -15.29
CA GLY A 187 3.34 -8.39 -16.55
C GLY A 187 4.62 -8.83 -17.25
N ALA A 188 4.84 -10.15 -17.38
CA ALA A 188 5.64 -10.59 -18.52
C ALA A 188 4.88 -10.17 -19.79
N PRO A 189 5.52 -9.69 -20.87
CA PRO A 189 4.85 -9.66 -22.16
C PRO A 189 4.33 -11.07 -22.40
N SER A 190 3.01 -11.20 -22.48
CA SER A 190 2.38 -12.42 -22.96
C SER A 190 3.02 -12.74 -24.31
N THR A 191 3.68 -13.88 -24.40
CA THR A 191 4.13 -14.45 -25.69
C THR A 191 2.95 -14.96 -26.52
N ALA A 192 1.73 -14.45 -26.29
CA ALA A 192 0.60 -14.74 -27.13
C ALA A 192 0.97 -14.37 -28.58
N PRO A 193 0.92 -15.34 -29.51
CA PRO A 193 1.18 -15.05 -30.91
C PRO A 193 0.16 -14.00 -31.35
N GLN A 194 0.63 -12.94 -31.99
CA GLN A 194 -0.28 -12.01 -32.67
C GLN A 194 -1.10 -12.82 -33.69
N PRO A 195 -2.43 -12.61 -33.75
CA PRO A 195 -3.21 -13.21 -34.82
C PRO A 195 -2.69 -12.70 -36.18
N ALA A 196 -2.58 -13.64 -37.11
CA ALA A 196 -2.10 -13.42 -38.48
C ALA A 196 -2.93 -12.37 -39.24
#